data_AF-D2QIV4-F1
#
_entry.id   AF-D2QIV4-F1
#
_cell.length_a   1.000
_cell.length_b   1.000
_cell.length_c   1.000
_cell.angle_alpha   90.00
_cell.angle_beta   90.00
_cell.angle_gamma   90.00
#
_symmetry.space_group_name_H-M   'P 1'
#
loop_
_entity.id
_entity.type
_entity.pdbx_description
1 polymer ?
#
loop_
_entity_poly.entity_id
_entity_poly.type
_entity_poly.pdbx_seq_one_letter_code
_entity_poly.pdbx_strand_id
1 'polypeptide(L)'
;MRFIAVFNQPQATYGLGFESLLDAVDFLFWGYEDQELQPQGVYDSLTDQATPYEHAGRLVSKESPGSIRAIARKYLETIQPLASVMRVSAG
;
A
#
# COMPACT_ATOMS: atom_id res chain seq x y z
N MET A 1 -7.93 7.87 2.44
CA MET A 1 -6.93 6.80 2.35
C MET A 1 -5.56 7.38 2.62
N ARG A 2 -5.13 7.35 3.87
CA ARG A 2 -3.82 7.89 4.28
C ARG A 2 -2.70 6.90 4.05
N PHE A 3 -2.87 5.66 4.48
CA PHE A 3 -1.83 4.63 4.42
C PHE A 3 -2.09 3.68 3.26
N ILE A 4 -1.03 3.18 2.62
CA ILE A 4 -1.12 2.21 1.54
C ILE A 4 -0.23 1.03 1.90
N ALA A 5 -0.86 -0.13 2.10
CA ALA A 5 -0.16 -1.40 2.23
C ALA A 5 0.28 -1.87 0.84
N VAL A 6 1.56 -2.20 0.70
CA VAL A 6 2.14 -2.73 -0.54
C VAL A 6 2.53 -4.17 -0.31
N PHE A 7 2.10 -5.05 -1.20
CA PHE A 7 2.29 -6.49 -1.09
C PHE A 7 2.35 -7.15 -2.46
N ASN A 8 2.92 -8.35 -2.52
CA ASN A 8 2.90 -9.21 -3.69
C ASN A 8 1.93 -10.36 -3.44
N GLN A 9 1.21 -10.75 -4.49
CA GLN A 9 0.60 -12.07 -4.61
C GLN A 9 1.34 -12.81 -5.75
N PRO A 10 1.12 -14.12 -5.97
CA PRO A 10 1.95 -14.96 -6.84
C PRO A 10 2.21 -14.45 -8.28
N GLN A 11 1.47 -13.44 -8.76
CA GLN A 11 1.60 -12.93 -10.13
C GLN A 11 1.71 -11.40 -10.23
N ALA A 12 1.55 -10.66 -9.13
CA ALA A 12 1.48 -9.21 -9.21
C ALA A 12 1.75 -8.52 -7.87
N THR A 13 2.17 -7.26 -8.00
CA THR A 13 2.35 -6.33 -6.90
C THR A 13 1.14 -5.41 -6.80
N TYR A 14 0.62 -5.23 -5.59
CA TYR A 14 -0.60 -4.50 -5.31
C TYR A 14 -0.36 -3.43 -4.26
N GLY A 15 -1.21 -2.39 -4.32
CA GLY A 15 -1.41 -1.42 -3.25
C GLY A 15 -2.85 -1.51 -2.75
N LEU A 16 -3.05 -1.39 -1.44
CA LEU A 16 -4.37 -1.30 -0.83
C LEU A 16 -4.39 -0.17 0.20
N GLY A 17 -5.35 0.75 0.09
CA GLY A 17 -5.45 1.91 0.96
C GLY A 17 -6.18 1.66 2.29
N PHE A 18 -5.74 2.34 3.34
CA PHE A 18 -6.28 2.31 4.70
C PHE A 18 -6.30 3.72 5.30
N GLU A 19 -7.15 3.96 6.28
CA GLU A 19 -7.15 5.22 7.04
C GLU A 19 -6.21 5.17 8.26
N SER A 20 -5.96 3.98 8.79
CA SER A 20 -5.12 3.71 9.96
C SER A 20 -3.84 2.98 9.58
N LEU A 21 -2.72 3.35 10.20
CA LEU A 21 -1.45 2.63 10.07
C LEU A 21 -1.58 1.22 10.65
N LEU A 22 -2.31 1.09 11.77
CA LEU A 22 -2.52 -0.18 12.44
C LEU A 22 -3.21 -1.17 11.50
N ASP A 23 -4.31 -0.77 10.88
CA ASP A 23 -5.07 -1.64 9.97
C ASP A 23 -4.24 -2.06 8.75
N ALA A 24 -3.41 -1.15 8.21
CA ALA A 24 -2.52 -1.46 7.11
C ALA A 24 -1.45 -2.50 7.50
N VAL A 25 -0.90 -2.39 8.71
CA VAL A 25 0.09 -3.34 9.24
C VAL A 25 -0.56 -4.68 9.59
N ASP A 26 -1.73 -4.68 10.21
CA ASP A 26 -2.49 -5.88 10.56
C ASP A 26 -2.87 -6.68 9.31
N PHE A 27 -3.29 -5.99 8.24
CA PHE A 27 -3.55 -6.61 6.95
C PHE A 27 -2.31 -7.33 6.39
N LEU A 28 -1.14 -6.69 6.43
CA LEU A 28 0.12 -7.28 5.98
C LEU A 28 0.56 -8.45 6.88
N PHE A 29 0.30 -8.34 8.18
CA PHE A 29 0.61 -9.38 9.16
C PHE A 29 -0.21 -10.64 8.90
N TRP A 30 -1.55 -10.55 8.94
CA TRP A 30 -2.41 -11.70 8.77
C TRP A 30 -2.29 -12.31 7.37
N GLY A 31 -2.21 -11.47 6.32
CA GLY A 31 -2.00 -11.98 4.97
C GLY A 31 -0.67 -12.70 4.77
N TYR A 32 0.36 -12.36 5.55
CA TYR A 32 1.63 -13.10 5.56
C TYR A 32 1.51 -14.41 6.34
N GLU A 33 0.90 -14.40 7.53
CA GLU A 33 0.68 -15.60 8.36
C GLU A 33 -0.15 -16.65 7.61
N ASP A 34 -1.19 -16.22 6.90
CA ASP A 34 -2.07 -17.08 6.11
C ASP A 34 -1.47 -17.48 4.75
N GLN A 35 -0.25 -17.02 4.44
CA GLN A 35 0.48 -17.26 3.17
C GLN A 35 -0.27 -16.77 1.92
N GLU A 36 -1.19 -15.82 2.08
CA GLU A 36 -1.98 -15.25 0.98
C GLU A 36 -1.22 -14.17 0.20
N LEU A 37 -0.29 -13.49 0.86
CA LEU A 37 0.52 -12.43 0.28
C LEU A 37 1.94 -12.40 0.85
N GLN A 38 2.84 -11.72 0.13
CA GLN A 38 4.17 -11.36 0.60
C GLN A 38 4.22 -9.84 0.84
N PRO A 39 4.29 -9.39 2.09
CA PRO A 39 4.26 -7.97 2.44
C PRO A 39 5.55 -7.28 2.00
N GLN A 40 5.43 -6.07 1.46
CA GLN A 40 6.57 -5.23 1.06
C GLN A 40 6.78 -4.07 2.03
N GLY A 41 5.70 -3.38 2.41
CA GLY A 41 5.78 -2.24 3.30
C GLY A 41 4.52 -1.39 3.32
N VAL A 42 4.59 -0.29 4.05
CA VAL A 42 3.51 0.69 4.14
C VAL A 42 4.02 2.05 3.68
N TYR A 43 3.20 2.75 2.90
CA TYR A 43 3.43 4.13 2.50
C TYR A 43 2.41 5.07 3.18
N ASP A 44 2.87 6.19 3.73
CA ASP A 44 2.03 7.26 4.29
C ASP A 44 1.93 8.40 3.28
N SER A 45 0.75 8.58 2.69
CA SER A 45 0.49 9.61 1.67
C SER A 45 0.52 11.03 2.21
N LEU A 46 0.41 11.23 3.52
CA LEU A 46 0.50 12.57 4.14
C LEU A 46 1.95 13.03 4.27
N THR A 47 2.87 12.11 4.56
CA THR A 47 4.28 12.42 4.84
C THR A 47 5.23 12.03 3.69
N ASP A 48 4.71 11.36 2.65
CA ASP A 48 5.48 10.76 1.54
C ASP A 48 6.56 9.76 2.01
N GLN A 49 6.39 9.20 3.22
CA GLN A 49 7.31 8.22 3.78
C GLN A 49 6.87 6.79 3.42
N ALA A 50 7.85 5.94 3.15
CA ALA A 50 7.66 4.52 2.93
C ALA A 50 8.50 3.75 3.95
N THR A 51 7.88 2.78 4.61
CA THR A 51 8.51 1.93 5.62
C THR A 51 8.45 0.48 5.13
N PRO A 52 9.59 -0.19 4.92
CA PRO A 52 9.62 -1.61 4.63
C PRO A 52 8.96 -2.41 5.73
N TYR A 53 8.28 -3.50 5.36
CA TYR A 53 7.63 -4.36 6.35
C TYR A 53 8.65 -5.27 7.03
N GLU A 54 8.61 -5.28 8.36
CA GLU A 54 9.37 -6.18 9.21
C GLU A 54 8.41 -7.11 9.95
N HIS A 55 8.63 -8.41 9.81
CA HIS A 55 7.89 -9.42 10.55
C HIS A 55 8.70 -9.86 11.78
N ALA A 56 8.19 -9.59 12.98
CA ALA A 56 8.88 -9.89 14.24
C ALA A 56 10.33 -9.34 14.30
N GLY A 57 10.55 -8.12 13.80
CA GLY A 57 11.86 -7.47 13.75
C GLY A 57 12.82 -8.03 12.69
N ARG A 58 12.31 -8.88 11.78
CA ARG A 58 13.07 -9.39 10.63
C ARG A 58 12.51 -8.82 9.35
N LEU A 59 13.39 -8.24 8.54
CA LEU A 59 13.03 -7.78 7.22
C LEU A 59 12.70 -8.99 6.33
N VAL A 60 11.43 -9.11 5.93
CA VAL A 60 10.94 -10.20 5.06
C VAL A 60 10.84 -9.79 3.59
N SER A 61 10.78 -8.48 3.33
CA SER A 61 10.84 -7.89 2.01
C SER A 61 12.25 -7.45 1.64
N LYS A 62 12.62 -7.58 0.37
CA LYS A 62 13.85 -6.98 -0.18
C LYS A 62 13.59 -5.63 -0.85
N GLU A 63 12.35 -5.16 -0.85
CA GLU A 63 11.99 -3.93 -1.54
C GLU A 63 12.50 -2.70 -0.82
N SER A 64 13.02 -1.77 -1.62
CA SER A 64 13.48 -0.50 -1.12
C SER A 64 12.29 0.40 -0.76
N PRO A 65 12.46 1.35 0.18
CA PRO A 65 11.46 2.41 0.42
C PRO A 65 11.07 3.15 -0.88
N GLY A 66 12.01 3.33 -1.81
CA GLY A 66 11.77 3.94 -3.11
C GLY A 66 10.81 3.12 -3.99
N SER A 67 10.97 1.79 -4.02
CA SER A 67 10.08 0.88 -4.74
C SER A 67 8.66 0.92 -4.16
N ILE A 68 8.54 0.82 -2.84
CA ILE A 68 7.26 0.85 -2.11
C ILE A 68 6.52 2.16 -2.42
N ARG A 69 7.23 3.29 -2.37
CA ARG A 69 6.67 4.60 -2.75
C ARG A 69 6.19 4.61 -4.20
N ALA A 70 6.98 4.12 -5.14
CA ALA A 70 6.60 4.12 -6.56
C ALA A 70 5.34 3.29 -6.83
N ILE A 71 5.21 2.12 -6.20
CA ILE A 71 4.03 1.25 -6.30
C ILE A 71 2.80 1.94 -5.68
N ALA A 72 2.96 2.50 -4.47
CA ALA A 72 1.87 3.18 -3.78
C ALA A 72 1.36 4.41 -4.56
N ARG A 73 2.26 5.17 -5.18
CA ARG A 73 1.88 6.29 -6.07
C ARG A 73 1.12 5.82 -7.30
N LYS A 74 1.59 4.75 -7.94
CA LYS A 74 0.87 4.14 -9.07
C LYS A 74 -0.54 3.70 -8.66
N TYR A 75 -0.71 3.13 -7.48
CA TYR A 75 -2.03 2.82 -6.93
C TYR A 75 -2.89 4.08 -6.77
N LEU A 76 -2.37 5.15 -6.15
CA LEU A 76 -3.12 6.41 -6.03
C LEU A 76 -3.57 6.97 -7.39
N GLU A 77 -2.71 6.89 -8.41
CA GLU A 77 -3.03 7.32 -9.77
C GLU A 77 -4.14 6.50 -10.43
N THR A 78 -4.34 5.23 -10.04
CA THR A 78 -5.43 4.40 -10.60
C THR A 78 -6.77 4.61 -9.91
N ILE A 79 -6.78 5.02 -8.64
CA ILE A 79 -8.01 5.32 -7.87
C ILE A 79 -8.44 6.80 -7.94
N GLN A 80 -7.53 7.75 -8.16
CA GLN A 80 -7.87 9.17 -8.28
C GLN A 80 -8.67 9.61 -9.53
N PRO A 81 -8.67 8.93 -10.70
CA PRO A 81 -9.42 9.42 -11.87
C PRO A 81 -10.94 9.43 -11.66
N LEU A 82 -11.47 8.69 -10.67
CA LEU A 82 -12.90 8.66 -10.36
C LEU A 82 -13.41 9.91 -9.62
N ALA A 83 -12.55 10.70 -8.98
CA ALA A 83 -12.97 11.92 -8.29
C ALA A 83 -13.17 13.11 -9.26
N SER A 84 -12.50 13.09 -10.42
CA SER A 84 -12.52 14.20 -11.38
C SER A 84 -13.69 14.12 -12.37
N VAL A 85 -14.29 12.94 -12.58
CA VAL A 85 -15.40 12.74 -13.53
C VAL A 85 -16.76 13.19 -12.95
N MET A 86 -16.92 13.27 -11.62
CA MET A 86 -18.16 13.71 -10.99
C MET A 86 -18.33 15.24 -10.89
N ARG A 87 -17.35 16.05 -11.31
CA ARG A 87 -17.44 17.52 -11.27
C ARG A 87 -17.91 18.17 -12.58
N VAL A 88 -18.19 17.39 -13.63
CA VAL A 88 -18.67 17.92 -14.92
C VAL A 88 -20.11 17.44 -15.20
N SER A 89 -21.04 17.75 -14.30
CA SER A 89 -22.48 17.76 -14.62
C SER A 89 -23.27 18.52 -13.56
N ALA A 90 -23.04 19.83 -13.47
CA ALA A 90 -23.97 20.75 -12.82
C ALA A 90 -23.71 22.17 -13.35
N GLY A 91 -24.55 22.61 -14.28
CA GLY A 91 -24.64 23.99 -14.76
C GLY A 91 -24.35 24.15 -16.24
#